data_AF-A0A947AN50-F1
#
_entry.id   AF-A0A947AN50-F1
#
_cell.length_a   1.000
_cell.length_b   1.000
_cell.length_c   1.000
_cell.angle_alpha   90.00
_cell.angle_beta   90.00
_cell.angle_gamma   90.00
#
_symmetry.space_group_name_H-M   'P 1'
#
loop_
_entity.id
_entity.type
_entity.pdbx_description
1 polymer ?
#
loop_
_entity_poly.entity_id
_entity_poly.type
_entity_poly.pdbx_seq_one_letter_code
_entity_poly.pdbx_strand_id
1 'polypeptide(L)'
;KGLPEPYLKRTVEGDIGMRYCIEGIIDGDRLGIVAKHCGFEKKKIEQYCSLVKNNLAHLPVSSEEVKIERSLAKVAVETAIQRHAGTLKSIYTPMGEVFVQSGKDLSNVSVIIGTGGAIVESDLPSEILKSISFNPAEPLSLRPQNPEYFLDKDYVLFAIGLLNEIDPDIAFRVAEKSVTRLQQ
;
A
#
# COMPACT_ATOMS: atom_id res chain seq x y z
N LYS A 1 21.49 -8.03 -20.66
CA LYS A 1 21.13 -6.68 -20.18
C LYS A 1 19.76 -6.36 -20.76
N GLY A 2 18.77 -6.13 -19.88
CA GLY A 2 17.36 -6.12 -20.26
C GLY A 2 16.96 -4.88 -21.06
N LEU A 3 15.81 -4.98 -21.74
CA LEU A 3 15.15 -3.84 -22.38
C LEU A 3 14.83 -2.77 -21.32
N PRO A 4 14.84 -1.48 -21.69
CA PRO A 4 14.41 -0.42 -20.78
C PRO A 4 12.99 -0.71 -20.28
N GLU A 5 12.77 -0.48 -18.98
CA GLU A 5 11.44 -0.70 -18.41
C GLU A 5 10.40 0.24 -19.03
N PRO A 6 9.16 -0.24 -19.24
CA PRO A 6 8.09 0.62 -19.73
C PRO A 6 7.79 1.73 -18.73
N TYR A 7 7.44 2.90 -19.26
CA TYR A 7 6.99 4.04 -18.45
C TYR A 7 5.74 3.68 -17.62
N LEU A 8 4.75 3.04 -18.26
CA LEU A 8 3.54 2.58 -17.60
C LEU A 8 3.71 1.17 -17.05
N LYS A 9 3.47 1.02 -15.75
CA LYS A 9 3.49 -0.28 -15.04
C LYS A 9 2.14 -0.50 -14.38
N ARG A 10 1.52 -1.65 -14.64
CA ARG A 10 0.28 -2.08 -13.94
C ARG A 10 0.52 -3.38 -13.18
N THR A 11 -0.08 -3.48 -12.01
CA THR A 11 -0.07 -4.66 -11.15
C THR A 11 -1.36 -4.69 -10.34
N VAL A 12 -1.73 -5.85 -9.82
CA VAL A 12 -2.93 -6.01 -8.99
C VAL A 12 -2.66 -7.01 -7.88
N GLU A 13 -3.22 -6.73 -6.71
CA GLU A 13 -3.28 -7.65 -5.57
C GLU A 13 -4.74 -8.07 -5.38
N GLY A 14 -5.00 -9.37 -5.26
CA GLY A 14 -6.37 -9.92 -5.20
C GLY A 14 -6.75 -10.58 -3.88
N ASP A 15 -5.76 -10.90 -3.05
CA ASP A 15 -5.90 -11.73 -1.83
C ASP A 15 -5.73 -10.92 -0.52
N ILE A 16 -5.43 -9.62 -0.58
CA ILE A 16 -5.16 -8.78 0.60
C ILE A 16 -6.17 -7.60 0.65
N GLY A 17 -7.42 -7.93 0.97
CA GLY A 17 -8.52 -6.97 1.01
C GLY A 17 -9.04 -6.72 2.42
N MET A 18 -9.37 -5.47 2.77
CA MET A 18 -9.77 -5.08 4.14
C MET A 18 -11.14 -5.62 4.61
N ARG A 19 -11.88 -6.32 3.74
CA ARG A 19 -13.21 -6.88 4.03
C ARG A 19 -13.29 -8.33 3.55
N TYR A 20 -13.49 -8.55 2.25
CA TYR A 20 -13.69 -9.88 1.66
C TYR A 20 -12.50 -10.83 1.84
N CYS A 21 -11.27 -10.31 1.87
CA CYS A 21 -10.05 -11.10 1.96
C CYS A 21 -9.19 -10.69 3.15
N ILE A 22 -9.82 -10.32 4.28
CA ILE A 22 -9.12 -9.76 5.45
C ILE A 22 -8.19 -10.77 6.12
N GLU A 23 -8.52 -12.06 6.04
CA GLU A 23 -7.68 -13.15 6.53
C GLU A 23 -6.35 -13.24 5.75
N GLY A 24 -6.37 -12.90 4.46
CA GLY A 24 -5.16 -12.85 3.63
C GLY A 24 -4.18 -11.75 4.05
N ILE A 25 -4.59 -10.81 4.90
CA ILE A 25 -3.70 -9.81 5.51
C ILE A 25 -2.91 -10.42 6.69
N ILE A 26 -3.55 -11.27 7.49
CA ILE A 26 -2.99 -11.83 8.72
C ILE A 26 -2.35 -13.21 8.55
N ASP A 27 -2.33 -13.76 7.34
CA ASP A 27 -1.77 -15.08 7.06
C ASP A 27 -0.24 -15.17 7.29
N GLY A 28 0.19 -16.32 7.79
CA GLY A 28 1.56 -16.59 8.24
C GLY A 28 2.00 -15.72 9.43
N ASP A 29 3.22 -15.18 9.35
CA ASP A 29 3.80 -14.37 10.44
C ASP A 29 3.21 -12.95 10.53
N ARG A 30 2.37 -12.55 9.58
CA ARG A 30 1.83 -11.18 9.49
C ARG A 30 0.89 -10.85 10.64
N LEU A 31 0.17 -11.81 11.21
CA LEU A 31 -0.61 -11.60 12.44
C LEU A 31 0.27 -11.07 13.59
N GLY A 32 1.51 -11.53 13.70
CA GLY A 32 2.48 -11.03 14.68
C GLY A 32 2.90 -9.59 14.41
N ILE A 33 3.05 -9.22 13.14
CA ILE A 33 3.39 -7.86 12.72
C ILE A 33 2.23 -6.90 13.05
N VAL A 34 0.98 -7.30 12.74
CA VAL A 34 -0.22 -6.52 13.09
C VAL A 34 -0.31 -6.33 14.60
N ALA A 35 -0.12 -7.40 15.39
CA ALA A 35 -0.12 -7.34 16.86
C ALA A 35 0.92 -6.36 17.41
N LYS A 36 2.14 -6.37 16.84
CA LYS A 36 3.19 -5.42 17.21
C LYS A 36 2.82 -3.98 16.88
N HIS A 37 2.16 -3.74 15.74
CA HIS A 37 1.75 -2.40 15.31
C HIS A 37 0.63 -1.81 16.16
N CYS A 38 -0.41 -2.59 16.47
CA CYS A 38 -1.55 -2.10 17.25
C CYS A 38 -1.38 -2.22 18.78
N GLY A 39 -0.44 -3.05 19.24
CA GLY A 39 -0.20 -3.30 20.67
C GLY A 39 -1.23 -4.21 21.33
N PHE A 40 -2.01 -4.96 20.55
CA PHE A 40 -3.01 -5.91 21.05
C PHE A 40 -2.58 -7.35 20.87
N GLU A 41 -3.17 -8.24 21.68
CA GLU A 41 -2.98 -9.68 21.55
C GLU A 41 -3.51 -10.21 20.21
N LYS A 42 -2.83 -11.20 19.63
CA LYS A 42 -3.20 -11.85 18.37
C LYS A 42 -4.67 -12.30 18.36
N LYS A 43 -5.15 -12.87 19.47
CA LYS A 43 -6.53 -13.33 19.64
C LYS A 43 -7.56 -12.23 19.42
N LYS A 44 -7.27 -10.99 19.87
CA LYS A 44 -8.17 -9.84 19.69
C LYS A 44 -8.25 -9.42 18.22
N ILE A 45 -7.14 -9.47 17.52
CA ILE A 45 -7.08 -9.17 16.07
C ILE A 45 -7.84 -10.23 15.27
N GLU A 46 -7.66 -11.51 15.59
CA GLU A 46 -8.40 -12.62 14.96
C GLU A 46 -9.92 -12.50 15.18
N GLN A 47 -10.33 -12.11 16.39
CA GLN A 47 -11.73 -11.82 16.70
C GLN A 47 -12.26 -10.66 15.86
N TYR A 48 -11.49 -9.57 15.72
CA TYR A 48 -11.86 -8.45 14.87
C TYR A 48 -11.99 -8.86 13.40
N CYS A 49 -11.01 -9.59 12.86
CA CYS A 49 -11.05 -10.09 11.49
C CYS A 49 -12.27 -11.00 11.25
N SER A 50 -12.59 -11.86 12.22
CA SER A 50 -13.77 -12.73 12.18
C SER A 50 -15.07 -11.93 12.20
N LEU A 51 -15.15 -10.88 13.03
CA LEU A 51 -16.30 -9.98 13.09
C LEU A 51 -16.55 -9.30 11.74
N VAL A 52 -15.52 -8.69 11.15
CA VAL A 52 -15.60 -7.99 9.86
C VAL A 52 -15.94 -8.94 8.72
N LYS A 53 -15.38 -10.16 8.72
CA LYS A 53 -15.69 -11.18 7.71
C LYS A 53 -17.15 -11.62 7.76
N ASN A 54 -17.72 -11.76 8.96
CA ASN A 54 -19.11 -12.16 9.15
C ASN A 54 -20.11 -11.01 8.99
N ASN A 55 -19.64 -9.77 9.11
CA ASN A 55 -20.44 -8.56 8.91
C ASN A 55 -19.64 -7.53 8.10
N LEU A 56 -19.71 -7.62 6.76
CA LEU A 56 -18.95 -6.76 5.85
C LEU A 56 -19.27 -5.27 5.98
N ALA A 57 -20.45 -4.93 6.52
CA ALA A 57 -20.86 -3.56 6.78
C ALA A 57 -20.33 -3.01 8.12
N HIS A 58 -19.66 -3.84 8.94
CA HIS A 58 -19.03 -3.40 10.17
C HIS A 58 -17.93 -2.39 9.86
N LEU A 59 -18.06 -1.21 10.47
CA LEU A 59 -17.04 -0.17 10.48
C LEU A 59 -16.45 -0.08 11.89
N PRO A 60 -15.18 0.32 12.03
CA PRO A 60 -14.55 0.39 13.34
C PRO A 60 -15.26 1.44 14.20
N VAL A 61 -15.86 1.03 15.32
CA VAL A 61 -16.65 1.92 16.19
C VAL A 61 -15.90 2.38 17.43
N SER A 62 -14.87 1.64 17.84
CA SER A 62 -14.06 1.94 19.02
C SER A 62 -12.66 2.39 18.62
N SER A 63 -11.99 3.14 19.49
CA SER A 63 -10.58 3.51 19.29
C SER A 63 -9.64 2.30 19.17
N GLU A 64 -10.04 1.16 19.74
CA GLU A 64 -9.28 -0.09 19.62
C GLU A 64 -9.44 -0.70 18.23
N GLU A 65 -10.67 -0.78 17.72
CA GLU A 65 -10.96 -1.26 16.37
C GLU A 65 -10.29 -0.38 15.31
N VAL A 66 -10.33 0.95 15.48
CA VAL A 66 -9.64 1.91 14.59
C VAL A 66 -8.13 1.61 14.53
N LYS A 67 -7.49 1.33 15.68
CA LYS A 67 -6.06 0.98 15.72
C LYS A 67 -5.77 -0.37 15.05
N ILE A 68 -6.64 -1.36 15.23
CA ILE A 68 -6.51 -2.67 14.58
C ILE A 68 -6.65 -2.49 13.06
N GLU A 69 -7.66 -1.76 12.61
CA GLU A 69 -7.93 -1.51 11.19
C GLU A 69 -6.80 -0.74 10.51
N ARG A 70 -6.28 0.31 11.15
CA ARG A 70 -5.09 1.02 10.67
C ARG A 70 -3.89 0.10 10.52
N SER A 71 -3.68 -0.79 11.50
CA SER A 71 -2.55 -1.74 11.49
C SER A 71 -2.70 -2.80 10.41
N LEU A 72 -3.93 -3.28 10.17
CA LEU A 72 -4.24 -4.18 9.06
C LEU A 72 -4.01 -3.49 7.71
N ALA A 73 -4.48 -2.25 7.53
CA ALA A 73 -4.27 -1.49 6.30
C ALA A 73 -2.78 -1.25 6.03
N LYS A 74 -2.01 -0.91 7.07
CA LYS A 74 -0.56 -0.75 6.99
C LYS A 74 0.14 -2.04 6.53
N VAL A 75 -0.20 -3.18 7.12
CA VAL A 75 0.37 -4.48 6.73
C VAL A 75 -0.08 -4.90 5.32
N ALA A 76 -1.30 -4.56 4.94
CA ALA A 76 -1.82 -4.81 3.60
C ALA A 76 -1.02 -4.07 2.52
N VAL A 77 -0.86 -2.75 2.66
CA VAL A 77 -0.10 -1.95 1.68
C VAL A 77 1.38 -2.29 1.69
N GLU A 78 1.94 -2.59 2.87
CA GLU A 78 3.32 -3.07 2.99
C GLU A 78 3.50 -4.36 2.22
N THR A 79 2.66 -5.37 2.46
CA THR A 79 2.73 -6.67 1.76
C THR A 79 2.59 -6.49 0.25
N ALA A 80 1.61 -5.69 -0.20
CA ALA A 80 1.39 -5.43 -1.61
C ALA A 80 2.63 -4.81 -2.27
N ILE A 81 3.28 -3.83 -1.63
CA ILE A 81 4.50 -3.25 -2.21
C ILE A 81 5.66 -4.24 -2.22
N GLN A 82 5.81 -5.13 -1.22
CA GLN A 82 6.89 -6.13 -1.27
C GLN A 82 6.70 -7.11 -2.42
N ARG A 83 5.45 -7.45 -2.76
CA ARG A 83 5.11 -8.36 -3.86
C ARG A 83 5.21 -7.70 -5.23
N HIS A 84 5.02 -6.38 -5.30
CA HIS A 84 4.96 -5.65 -6.58
C HIS A 84 6.23 -4.89 -6.93
N ALA A 85 7.01 -4.48 -5.94
CA ALA A 85 8.36 -3.95 -6.16
C ALA A 85 9.30 -5.09 -6.52
N GLY A 86 10.21 -4.82 -7.45
CA GLY A 86 11.30 -5.71 -7.77
C GLY A 86 12.34 -5.78 -6.66
N THR A 87 13.32 -6.65 -6.86
CA THR A 87 14.46 -6.84 -5.95
C THR A 87 15.75 -6.92 -6.75
N LEU A 88 16.85 -6.51 -6.14
CA LEU A 88 18.20 -6.78 -6.61
C LEU A 88 18.67 -8.12 -6.05
N LYS A 89 19.14 -9.00 -6.93
CA LYS A 89 19.76 -10.28 -6.55
C LYS A 89 21.25 -10.19 -6.82
N SER A 90 22.05 -10.47 -5.80
CA SER A 90 23.48 -10.67 -5.97
C SER A 90 23.72 -11.99 -6.69
N ILE A 91 24.50 -11.96 -7.77
CA ILE A 91 25.06 -13.15 -8.41
C ILE A 91 26.58 -13.01 -8.48
N TYR A 92 27.26 -14.13 -8.23
CA TYR A 92 28.71 -14.20 -8.31
C TYR A 92 29.12 -14.65 -9.69
N THR A 93 29.92 -13.82 -10.36
CA THR A 93 30.53 -14.12 -11.65
C THR A 93 32.05 -14.26 -11.47
N PRO A 94 32.78 -14.81 -12.46
CA PRO A 94 34.24 -14.79 -12.46
C PRO A 94 34.85 -13.38 -12.39
N MET A 95 34.07 -12.33 -12.68
CA MET A 95 34.49 -10.93 -12.58
C MET A 95 34.10 -10.26 -11.25
N GLY A 96 33.52 -11.01 -10.31
CA GLY A 96 33.06 -10.52 -9.00
C GLY A 96 31.54 -10.55 -8.84
N GLU A 97 31.09 -9.95 -7.74
CA GLU A 97 29.67 -9.78 -7.42
C GLU A 97 29.01 -8.76 -8.34
N VAL A 98 27.88 -9.14 -8.94
CA VAL A 98 27.05 -8.22 -9.72
C VAL A 98 25.61 -8.31 -9.26
N PHE A 99 24.91 -7.17 -9.22
CA PHE A 99 23.49 -7.12 -8.89
C PHE A 99 22.65 -7.21 -10.15
N VAL A 100 21.66 -8.10 -10.12
CA VAL A 100 20.69 -8.29 -11.19
C VAL A 100 19.30 -7.98 -10.66
N GLN A 101 18.61 -7.04 -11.30
CA GLN A 101 17.23 -6.72 -11.00
C GLN A 101 16.30 -7.86 -11.43
N SER A 102 15.34 -8.16 -10.55
CA SER A 102 14.22 -9.06 -10.80
C SER A 102 12.91 -8.33 -10.44
N GLY A 103 11.96 -8.24 -11.37
CA GLY A 103 10.73 -7.47 -11.16
C GLY A 103 10.88 -5.99 -11.50
N LYS A 104 9.91 -5.17 -11.04
CA LYS A 104 9.76 -3.75 -11.42
C LYS A 104 10.62 -2.84 -10.56
N ASP A 105 11.35 -1.93 -11.17
CA ASP A 105 11.98 -0.86 -10.39
C ASP A 105 10.96 0.23 -10.07
N LEU A 106 10.64 0.38 -8.78
CA LEU A 106 9.77 1.45 -8.26
C LEU A 106 10.56 2.49 -7.46
N SER A 107 11.90 2.40 -7.40
CA SER A 107 12.75 3.29 -6.60
C SER A 107 12.58 4.77 -6.94
N ASN A 108 12.34 5.06 -8.23
CA ASN A 108 12.15 6.40 -8.78
C ASN A 108 10.69 6.89 -8.76
N VAL A 109 9.75 6.12 -8.19
CA VAL A 109 8.38 6.61 -8.01
C VAL A 109 8.39 7.74 -6.99
N SER A 110 8.05 8.94 -7.44
CA SER A 110 8.07 10.17 -6.63
C SER A 110 6.74 10.50 -5.97
N VAL A 111 5.64 9.87 -6.38
CA VAL A 111 4.29 10.17 -5.89
C VAL A 111 3.56 8.87 -5.58
N ILE A 112 2.99 8.79 -4.38
CA ILE A 112 2.08 7.73 -3.96
C ILE A 112 0.74 8.38 -3.61
N ILE A 113 -0.33 7.91 -4.25
CA ILE A 113 -1.69 8.35 -3.97
C ILE A 113 -2.42 7.21 -3.26
N GLY A 114 -2.78 7.42 -1.99
CA GLY A 114 -3.66 6.52 -1.24
C GLY A 114 -5.11 6.73 -1.66
N THR A 115 -5.81 5.65 -1.98
CA THR A 115 -7.25 5.65 -2.29
C THR A 115 -7.90 4.43 -1.65
N GLY A 116 -9.22 4.48 -1.44
CA GLY A 116 -10.00 3.44 -0.78
C GLY A 116 -10.27 3.74 0.68
N GLY A 117 -11.46 3.34 1.17
CA GLY A 117 -11.96 3.72 2.49
C GLY A 117 -11.02 3.39 3.65
N ALA A 118 -10.31 2.26 3.61
CA ALA A 118 -9.37 1.90 4.68
C ALA A 118 -8.16 2.84 4.81
N ILE A 119 -7.83 3.59 3.75
CA ILE A 119 -6.77 4.60 3.77
C ILE A 119 -7.39 5.98 3.96
N VAL A 120 -8.41 6.32 3.17
CA VAL A 120 -9.03 7.65 3.14
C VAL A 120 -9.72 8.00 4.46
N GLU A 121 -10.41 7.04 5.08
CA GLU A 121 -11.11 7.23 6.36
C GLU A 121 -10.23 6.90 7.58
N SER A 122 -8.94 6.63 7.38
CA SER A 122 -8.02 6.38 8.49
C SER A 122 -7.78 7.67 9.28
N ASP A 123 -7.61 7.53 10.60
CA ASP A 123 -7.20 8.63 11.48
C ASP A 123 -5.73 9.04 11.26
N LEU A 124 -4.89 8.14 10.72
CA LEU A 124 -3.47 8.39 10.43
C LEU A 124 -3.07 7.78 9.07
N PRO A 125 -3.56 8.31 7.93
CA PRO A 125 -3.28 7.77 6.59
C PRO A 125 -1.79 7.85 6.23
N SER A 126 -1.07 8.83 6.77
CA SER A 126 0.38 8.97 6.58
C SER A 126 1.16 7.79 7.12
N GLU A 127 0.75 7.21 8.25
CA GLU A 127 1.42 6.04 8.85
C GLU A 127 1.24 4.78 8.00
N ILE A 128 0.10 4.66 7.32
CA ILE A 128 -0.19 3.57 6.38
C ILE A 128 0.70 3.73 5.15
N LEU A 129 0.67 4.89 4.48
CA LEU A 129 1.39 5.08 3.22
C LEU A 129 2.92 5.06 3.40
N LYS A 130 3.43 5.49 4.56
CA LYS A 130 4.87 5.43 4.86
C LYS A 130 5.45 4.01 4.85
N SER A 131 4.67 2.95 5.08
CA SER A 131 5.18 1.58 4.99
C SER A 131 5.47 1.11 3.56
N ILE A 132 5.04 1.87 2.55
CA ILE A 132 5.29 1.59 1.14
C ILE A 132 6.74 1.93 0.75
N SER A 133 7.36 2.88 1.46
CA SER A 133 8.69 3.38 1.14
C SER A 133 9.81 2.41 1.45
N PHE A 134 11.01 2.75 0.96
CA PHE A 134 12.24 2.02 1.20
C PHE A 134 12.41 1.65 2.68
N ASN A 135 12.67 0.37 2.92
CA ASN A 135 12.92 -0.19 4.23
C ASN A 135 14.41 -0.55 4.33
N PRO A 136 15.20 0.09 5.23
CA PRO A 136 16.61 -0.26 5.42
C PRO A 136 16.86 -1.71 5.83
N ALA A 137 15.86 -2.40 6.40
CA ALA A 137 15.96 -3.83 6.71
C ALA A 137 15.88 -4.72 5.45
N GLU A 138 15.43 -4.16 4.32
CA GLU A 138 15.28 -4.84 3.03
C GLU A 138 16.01 -4.05 1.93
N PRO A 139 17.34 -3.85 2.03
CA PRO A 139 18.08 -2.90 1.19
C PRO A 139 18.11 -3.28 -0.30
N LEU A 140 17.80 -4.54 -0.62
CA LEU A 140 17.70 -5.05 -1.98
C LEU A 140 16.31 -4.87 -2.59
N SER A 141 15.33 -4.35 -1.85
CA SER A 141 13.99 -4.08 -2.37
C SER A 141 13.95 -2.78 -3.15
N LEU A 142 13.38 -2.80 -4.36
CA LEU A 142 13.27 -1.64 -5.26
C LEU A 142 11.99 -0.84 -4.98
N ARG A 143 11.70 -0.59 -3.69
CA ARG A 143 10.57 0.25 -3.25
C ARG A 143 10.87 1.74 -3.48
N PRO A 144 9.82 2.59 -3.56
CA PRO A 144 9.98 4.03 -3.67
C PRO A 144 10.89 4.59 -2.57
N GLN A 145 11.94 5.34 -2.95
CA GLN A 145 12.91 5.84 -1.96
C GLN A 145 12.38 7.05 -1.19
N ASN A 146 11.97 8.10 -1.90
CA ASN A 146 11.52 9.36 -1.30
C ASN A 146 10.22 9.88 -1.96
N PRO A 147 9.12 9.13 -1.87
CA PRO A 147 7.86 9.57 -2.46
C PRO A 147 7.20 10.67 -1.63
N GLU A 148 6.51 11.57 -2.31
CA GLU A 148 5.47 12.41 -1.73
C GLU A 148 4.18 11.61 -1.61
N TYR A 149 3.45 11.78 -0.51
CA TYR A 149 2.19 11.08 -0.28
C TYR A 149 1.01 12.02 -0.50
N PHE A 150 0.02 11.50 -1.20
CA PHE A 150 -1.25 12.16 -1.45
C PHE A 150 -2.40 11.21 -1.08
N LEU A 151 -3.57 11.80 -0.84
CA LEU A 151 -4.78 11.07 -0.54
C LEU A 151 -5.87 11.49 -1.52
N ASP A 152 -6.55 10.52 -2.11
CA ASP A 152 -7.81 10.69 -2.85
C ASP A 152 -8.94 10.98 -1.85
N LYS A 153 -8.92 12.20 -1.30
CA LYS A 153 -9.73 12.59 -0.14
C LYS A 153 -11.22 12.47 -0.39
N ASP A 154 -11.67 12.86 -1.57
CA ASP A 154 -13.09 12.82 -1.95
C ASP A 154 -13.48 11.49 -2.61
N TYR A 155 -12.54 10.54 -2.72
CA TYR A 155 -12.73 9.23 -3.35
C TYR A 155 -13.23 9.30 -4.80
N VAL A 156 -12.68 10.24 -5.59
CA VAL A 156 -13.10 10.55 -6.96
C VAL A 156 -12.03 10.26 -8.01
N LEU A 157 -10.88 9.69 -7.63
CA LEU A 157 -9.81 9.39 -8.58
C LEU A 157 -10.27 8.49 -9.75
N PHE A 158 -11.19 7.55 -9.49
CA PHE A 158 -11.78 6.73 -10.54
C PHE A 158 -12.60 7.58 -11.54
N ALA A 159 -13.35 8.56 -11.05
CA ALA A 159 -14.18 9.45 -11.86
C ALA A 159 -13.32 10.43 -12.65
N ILE A 160 -12.22 10.92 -12.07
CA ILE A 160 -11.20 11.73 -12.76
C ILE A 160 -10.63 10.95 -13.95
N GLY A 161 -10.31 9.66 -13.77
CA GLY A 161 -9.82 8.80 -14.84
C GLY A 161 -10.78 8.70 -16.02
N LEU A 162 -12.08 8.54 -15.74
CA LEU A 162 -13.14 8.53 -16.78
C LEU A 162 -13.32 9.91 -17.43
N LEU A 163 -13.28 10.98 -16.63
CA LEU A 163 -13.46 12.35 -17.11
C LEU A 163 -12.31 12.80 -18.01
N ASN A 164 -11.09 12.30 -17.77
CA ASN A 164 -9.92 12.60 -18.58
C ASN A 164 -10.05 12.14 -20.05
N GLU A 165 -10.91 11.16 -20.34
CA GLU A 165 -11.22 10.76 -21.73
C GLU A 165 -12.12 11.77 -22.46
N ILE A 166 -12.84 12.62 -21.71
CA ILE A 166 -13.81 13.60 -22.23
C ILE A 166 -13.22 15.01 -22.21
N ASP A 167 -12.71 15.45 -21.06
CA ASP A 167 -12.15 16.78 -20.85
C ASP A 167 -10.97 16.70 -19.85
N PRO A 168 -9.72 16.64 -20.36
CA PRO A 168 -8.52 16.59 -19.54
C PRO A 168 -8.34 17.81 -18.62
N ASP A 169 -8.78 19.00 -19.05
CA ASP A 169 -8.60 20.24 -18.28
C ASP A 169 -9.55 20.30 -17.08
N ILE A 170 -10.79 19.83 -17.24
CA ILE A 170 -11.70 19.65 -16.09
C ILE A 170 -11.19 18.52 -15.20
N ALA A 171 -10.77 17.37 -15.76
CA ALA A 171 -10.26 16.25 -14.98
C ALA A 171 -9.08 16.67 -14.09
N PHE A 172 -8.12 17.41 -14.64
CA PHE A 172 -6.99 17.93 -13.88
C PHE A 172 -7.42 18.89 -12.76
N ARG A 173 -8.33 19.83 -13.04
CA ARG A 173 -8.85 20.77 -12.02
C ARG A 173 -9.63 20.08 -10.91
N VAL A 174 -10.33 18.99 -11.21
CA VAL A 174 -10.99 18.16 -10.19
C VAL A 174 -9.94 17.45 -9.36
N ALA A 175 -8.93 16.84 -10.00
CA ALA A 175 -7.83 16.16 -9.31
C ALA A 175 -7.07 17.08 -8.35
N GLU A 176 -6.72 18.31 -8.76
CA GLU A 176 -6.04 19.28 -7.89
C GLU A 176 -6.85 19.63 -6.63
N LYS A 177 -8.19 19.60 -6.72
CA LYS A 177 -9.07 19.93 -5.60
C LYS A 177 -9.32 18.74 -4.67
N SER A 178 -9.39 17.54 -5.22
CA SER A 178 -9.78 16.33 -4.48
C SER A 178 -8.59 15.53 -3.96
N VAL A 179 -7.43 15.60 -4.62
CA VAL A 179 -6.22 14.87 -4.22
C VAL A 179 -5.37 15.76 -3.33
N THR A 180 -5.32 15.46 -2.03
CA THR A 180 -4.65 16.30 -1.04
C THR A 180 -3.29 15.73 -0.67
N ARG A 181 -2.26 16.57 -0.67
CA ARG A 181 -0.92 16.22 -0.17
C ARG A 181 -0.96 15.99 1.35
N LEU A 182 -0.40 14.89 1.81
CA LEU A 182 -0.19 14.63 3.24
C LEU A 182 1.06 15.36 3.72
N GLN A 183 0.96 16.07 4.84
CA GLN A 183 2.12 16.67 5.51
C GLN A 183 2.98 15.55 6.13
N GLN A 184 4.31 15.67 5.97
CA GLN A 184 5.28 14.65 6.38
C GLN A 184 5.48 14.58 7.89
#